data_AF-A0A965GBZ4-F1
#
_entry.id   AF-A0A965GBZ4-F1
#
_cell.length_a   1.000
_cell.length_b   1.000
_cell.length_c   1.000
_cell.angle_alpha   90.00
_cell.angle_beta   90.00
_cell.angle_gamma   90.00
#
_symmetry.space_group_name_H-M   'P 1'
#
loop_
_entity.id
_entity.type
_entity.pdbx_description
1 polymer ?
#
loop_
_entity_poly.entity_id
_entity_poly.type
_entity_poly.pdbx_seq_one_letter_code
_entity_poly.pdbx_strand_id
1 'polypeptide(L)'
;LASIDASRALLQKHGHDLIDPIIDATEKGRATLVANGIDVIDGEYIDPLKLVILLPKTGADGNLVEQDLLKANIDVELANRDLIIPMITFADTPELIEDLINRIIESVNRHRGEPRPIATAAAFSIIPEVVVSPRDAFFSRHEVVRAQDAVGRVSAEMICPYPPGVPVLSPGERITQEALDALFEARDSGVRIAFAADRTLDTFVVLPE
;
A
#
# COMPACT_ATOMS: atom_id res chain seq x y z
N LEU A 1 -11.48 26.62 -2.69
CA LEU A 1 -11.15 27.74 -1.78
C LEU A 1 -12.09 27.76 -0.57
N ALA A 2 -13.41 27.92 -0.74
CA ALA A 2 -14.35 27.96 0.39
C ALA A 2 -14.34 26.70 1.27
N SER A 3 -14.26 25.49 0.69
CA SER A 3 -14.19 24.24 1.46
C SER A 3 -12.95 24.15 2.37
N ILE A 4 -11.78 24.56 1.87
CA ILE A 4 -10.53 24.52 2.63
C ILE A 4 -10.58 25.48 3.82
N ASP A 5 -11.14 26.69 3.63
CA ASP A 5 -11.29 27.64 4.74
C ASP A 5 -12.32 27.14 5.77
N ALA A 6 -13.39 26.48 5.32
CA ALA A 6 -14.34 25.84 6.22
C ALA A 6 -13.70 24.69 7.02
N SER A 7 -12.90 23.83 6.39
CA SER A 7 -12.14 22.77 7.09
C SER A 7 -11.19 23.34 8.14
N ARG A 8 -10.47 24.42 7.82
CA ARG A 8 -9.61 25.13 8.76
C ARG A 8 -10.41 25.67 9.95
N ALA A 9 -11.52 26.36 9.69
CA ALA A 9 -12.36 26.94 10.74
C ALA A 9 -13.00 25.87 11.64
N LEU A 10 -13.42 24.73 11.07
CA LEU A 10 -13.95 23.58 11.79
C LEU A 10 -12.91 23.03 12.76
N LEU A 11 -11.73 22.67 12.26
CA LEU A 11 -10.67 22.07 13.08
C LEU A 11 -10.09 23.06 14.10
N GLN A 12 -10.01 24.34 13.77
CA GLN A 12 -9.61 25.37 14.74
C GLN A 12 -10.57 25.46 15.93
N LYS A 13 -11.87 25.30 15.69
CA LYS A 13 -12.91 25.49 16.71
C LYS A 13 -13.25 24.21 17.47
N HIS A 14 -13.22 23.07 16.79
CA HIS A 14 -13.77 21.80 17.27
C HIS A 14 -12.80 20.61 17.10
N GLY A 15 -11.53 20.85 16.78
CA GLY A 15 -10.56 19.79 16.48
C GLY A 15 -10.47 18.73 17.57
N HIS A 16 -10.26 19.15 18.83
CA HIS A 16 -10.20 18.25 19.98
C HIS A 16 -11.50 17.48 20.20
N ASP A 17 -12.64 18.18 20.17
CA ASP A 17 -13.96 17.56 20.34
C ASP A 17 -14.25 16.47 19.28
N LEU A 18 -13.72 16.64 18.07
CA LEU A 18 -13.92 15.73 16.95
C LEU A 18 -12.89 14.59 16.88
N ILE A 19 -11.64 14.84 17.30
CA ILE A 19 -10.52 13.91 17.09
C ILE A 19 -10.21 13.10 18.35
N ASP A 20 -10.23 13.71 19.53
CA ASP A 20 -9.80 13.05 20.77
C ASP A 20 -10.60 11.76 21.05
N PRO A 21 -11.96 11.72 20.89
CA PRO A 21 -12.72 10.48 21.07
C PRO A 21 -12.37 9.38 20.07
N ILE A 22 -11.93 9.76 18.87
CA ILE A 22 -11.55 8.84 17.79
C ILE A 22 -10.16 8.27 18.06
N ILE A 23 -9.24 9.09 18.58
CA ILE A 23 -7.95 8.62 19.10
C ILE A 23 -8.17 7.57 20.19
N ASP A 24 -8.97 7.90 21.22
CA ASP A 24 -9.26 6.98 22.32
C ASP A 24 -9.89 5.66 21.85
N ALA A 25 -10.84 5.74 20.92
CA ALA A 25 -11.48 4.56 20.34
C ALA A 25 -10.49 3.71 19.51
N THR A 26 -9.59 4.36 18.75
CA THR A 26 -8.58 3.67 17.94
C THR A 26 -7.56 2.96 18.84
N GLU A 27 -7.12 3.60 19.92
CA GLU A 27 -6.22 3.01 20.92
C GLU A 27 -6.87 1.81 21.64
N LYS A 28 -8.15 1.92 22.02
CA LYS A 28 -8.94 0.77 22.53
C LYS A 28 -9.01 -0.35 21.49
N GLY A 29 -9.19 0.00 20.22
CA GLY A 29 -9.18 -0.92 19.09
C GLY A 29 -7.85 -1.67 18.93
N ARG A 30 -6.72 -0.97 18.98
CA ARG A 30 -5.36 -1.57 19.00
C ARG A 30 -5.23 -2.59 20.12
N ALA A 31 -5.58 -2.21 21.34
CA ALA A 31 -5.48 -3.10 22.50
C ALA A 31 -6.36 -4.35 22.34
N THR A 32 -7.55 -4.21 21.74
CA THR A 32 -8.48 -5.32 21.50
C THR A 32 -7.97 -6.27 20.41
N LEU A 33 -7.37 -5.76 19.33
CA LEU A 33 -6.71 -6.58 18.31
C LEU A 33 -5.56 -7.41 18.93
N VAL A 34 -4.69 -6.76 19.71
CA VAL A 34 -3.57 -7.44 20.39
C VAL A 34 -4.05 -8.50 21.37
N ALA A 35 -5.10 -8.22 22.14
CA ALA A 35 -5.70 -9.19 23.05
C ALA A 35 -6.27 -10.44 22.31
N ASN A 36 -6.60 -10.30 21.03
CA ASN A 36 -7.05 -11.39 20.14
C ASN A 36 -5.90 -12.02 19.32
N GLY A 37 -4.64 -11.72 19.67
CA GLY A 37 -3.47 -12.28 19.00
C GLY A 37 -3.27 -11.78 17.57
N ILE A 38 -3.73 -10.56 17.28
CA ILE A 38 -3.52 -9.86 16.01
C ILE A 38 -2.56 -8.70 16.30
N ASP A 39 -1.41 -8.72 15.66
CA ASP A 39 -0.39 -7.70 15.86
C ASP A 39 -0.80 -6.38 15.20
N VAL A 40 -0.33 -5.27 15.75
CA VAL A 40 -0.47 -3.93 15.18
C VAL A 40 0.87 -3.19 15.27
N ILE A 41 1.11 -2.24 14.36
CA ILE A 41 2.21 -1.27 14.53
C ILE A 41 1.74 -0.18 15.49
N ASP A 42 2.58 0.11 16.49
CA ASP A 42 2.34 1.11 17.52
C ASP A 42 3.67 1.70 18.03
N GLY A 43 3.61 2.89 18.63
CA GLY A 43 4.77 3.58 19.22
C GLY A 43 4.67 5.11 19.19
N GLU A 44 5.60 5.78 19.88
CA GLU A 44 5.62 7.25 20.06
C GLU A 44 5.51 8.05 18.75
N TYR A 45 6.06 7.52 17.65
CA TYR A 45 6.12 8.19 16.35
C TYR A 45 5.05 7.72 15.37
N ILE A 46 4.08 6.91 15.82
CA ILE A 46 2.98 6.43 14.99
C ILE A 46 1.80 7.40 15.16
N ASP A 47 1.21 7.80 14.04
CA ASP A 47 -0.03 8.59 14.06
C ASP A 47 -1.13 7.78 14.80
N PRO A 48 -1.77 8.34 15.83
CA PRO A 48 -2.73 7.61 16.65
C PRO A 48 -3.94 7.11 15.86
N LEU A 49 -4.32 7.76 14.76
CA LEU A 49 -5.43 7.32 13.91
C LEU A 49 -4.97 6.33 12.82
N LYS A 50 -3.67 6.14 12.62
CA LYS A 50 -3.13 5.19 11.64
C LYS A 50 -3.06 3.79 12.23
N LEU A 51 -4.11 3.01 12.01
CA LEU A 51 -4.16 1.62 12.43
C LEU A 51 -3.53 0.70 11.37
N VAL A 52 -2.32 0.20 11.63
CA VAL A 52 -1.66 -0.78 10.75
C VAL A 52 -1.71 -2.14 11.40
N ILE A 53 -2.47 -3.07 10.80
CA ILE A 53 -2.75 -4.39 11.34
C ILE A 53 -1.88 -5.41 10.63
N LEU A 54 -1.15 -6.22 11.39
CA LEU A 54 -0.21 -7.22 10.90
C LEU A 54 -0.81 -8.63 11.03
N LEU A 55 -0.90 -9.32 9.90
CA LEU A 55 -1.47 -10.65 9.79
C LEU A 55 -0.49 -11.84 9.76
N PRO A 56 0.85 -11.71 9.59
CA PRO A 56 1.72 -12.89 9.42
C PRO A 56 1.66 -13.87 10.59
N LYS A 57 1.51 -13.38 11.84
CA LYS A 57 1.35 -14.26 13.02
C LYS A 57 0.04 -15.03 13.03
N THR A 58 -1.00 -14.51 12.37
CA THR A 58 -2.31 -15.16 12.28
C THR A 58 -2.41 -16.11 11.08
N GLY A 59 -1.48 -15.98 10.12
CA GLY A 59 -1.50 -16.68 8.83
C GLY A 59 -2.58 -16.21 7.86
N ALA A 60 -3.45 -15.27 8.28
CA ALA A 60 -4.52 -14.75 7.43
C ALA A 60 -3.97 -13.91 6.28
N ASP A 61 -4.65 -13.98 5.14
CA ASP A 61 -4.36 -13.15 3.97
C ASP A 61 -5.18 -11.87 4.02
N GLY A 62 -4.52 -10.72 4.04
CA GLY A 62 -5.19 -9.43 4.15
C GLY A 62 -6.09 -9.11 2.96
N ASN A 63 -5.82 -9.67 1.77
CA ASN A 63 -6.71 -9.52 0.62
C ASN A 63 -8.04 -10.27 0.82
N LEU A 64 -8.03 -11.41 1.53
CA LEU A 64 -9.26 -12.14 1.84
C LEU A 64 -10.08 -11.43 2.92
N VAL A 65 -9.39 -10.82 3.90
CA VAL A 65 -10.04 -10.02 4.92
C VAL A 65 -10.65 -8.75 4.32
N GLU A 66 -9.92 -8.06 3.43
CA GLU A 66 -10.47 -6.93 2.65
C GLU A 66 -11.71 -7.34 1.86
N GLN A 67 -11.68 -8.49 1.16
CA GLN A 67 -12.86 -8.96 0.41
C GLN A 67 -14.08 -9.18 1.30
N ASP A 68 -13.91 -9.62 2.54
CA ASP A 68 -15.01 -9.78 3.48
C ASP A 68 -15.54 -8.44 4.01
N LEU A 69 -14.65 -7.48 4.27
CA LEU A 69 -15.02 -6.11 4.64
C LEU A 69 -15.76 -5.41 3.49
N LEU A 70 -15.30 -5.56 2.25
CA LEU A 70 -15.96 -5.03 1.06
C LEU A 70 -17.36 -5.60 0.87
N LYS A 71 -17.59 -6.90 1.13
CA LYS A 71 -18.94 -7.50 1.14
C LYS A 71 -19.85 -6.87 2.20
N ALA A 72 -19.28 -6.32 3.27
CA ALA A 72 -19.99 -5.56 4.29
C ALA A 72 -20.07 -4.05 3.99
N ASN A 73 -19.65 -3.60 2.80
CA ASN A 73 -19.53 -2.20 2.39
C ASN A 73 -18.55 -1.39 3.26
N ILE A 74 -17.44 -2.01 3.66
CA ILE A 74 -16.35 -1.38 4.39
C ILE A 74 -15.11 -1.44 3.50
N ASP A 75 -14.70 -0.27 3.01
CA ASP A 75 -13.43 -0.10 2.30
C ASP A 75 -12.28 0.03 3.30
N VAL A 76 -11.09 -0.40 2.90
CA VAL A 76 -9.84 -0.16 3.62
C VAL A 76 -8.93 0.71 2.76
N GLU A 77 -8.01 1.44 3.40
CA GLU A 77 -7.05 2.28 2.68
C GLU A 77 -6.07 1.42 1.88
N LEU A 78 -5.61 0.32 2.47
CA LEU A 78 -4.69 -0.62 1.85
C LEU A 78 -4.83 -2.00 2.49
N ALA A 79 -4.85 -3.03 1.65
CA ALA A 79 -4.63 -4.41 2.06
C ALA A 79 -3.60 -5.05 1.15
N ASN A 80 -2.78 -5.94 1.72
CA ASN A 80 -1.98 -6.87 0.95
C ASN A 80 -1.99 -8.23 1.68
N ARG A 81 -1.14 -9.15 1.23
CA ARG A 81 -1.02 -10.47 1.85
C ARG A 81 -0.81 -10.40 3.37
N ASP A 82 0.02 -9.50 3.86
CA ASP A 82 0.53 -9.49 5.23
C ASP A 82 -0.05 -8.38 6.11
N LEU A 83 -0.72 -7.36 5.56
CA LEU A 83 -1.25 -6.27 6.38
C LEU A 83 -2.53 -5.67 5.82
N ILE A 84 -3.26 -4.99 6.71
CA ILE A 84 -4.43 -4.17 6.39
C ILE A 84 -4.32 -2.85 7.13
N ILE A 85 -4.76 -1.78 6.46
CA ILE A 85 -4.84 -0.43 6.99
C ILE A 85 -6.25 0.08 6.72
N PRO A 86 -7.17 0.06 7.71
CA PRO A 86 -8.43 0.78 7.58
C PRO A 86 -8.21 2.30 7.60
N MET A 87 -9.16 3.03 7.04
CA MET A 87 -9.18 4.49 7.09
C MET A 87 -10.01 4.93 8.30
N ILE A 88 -9.37 5.57 9.28
CA ILE A 88 -10.03 6.13 10.47
C ILE A 88 -9.84 7.65 10.45
N THR A 89 -10.93 8.40 10.63
CA THR A 89 -10.96 9.85 10.51
C THR A 89 -11.83 10.47 11.61
N PHE A 90 -11.78 11.80 11.75
CA PHE A 90 -12.68 12.53 12.66
C PHE A 90 -14.17 12.45 12.24
N ALA A 91 -14.48 11.93 11.05
CA ALA A 91 -15.85 11.72 10.59
C ALA A 91 -16.45 10.40 11.10
N ASP A 92 -15.63 9.54 11.71
CA ASP A 92 -16.07 8.30 12.32
C ASP A 92 -16.66 8.53 13.73
N THR A 93 -17.15 7.46 14.34
CA THR A 93 -17.62 7.46 15.73
C THR A 93 -16.96 6.31 16.50
N PRO A 94 -16.82 6.41 17.84
CA PRO A 94 -16.31 5.32 18.65
C PRO A 94 -17.02 3.98 18.40
N GLU A 95 -18.35 4.01 18.18
CA GLU A 95 -19.16 2.84 17.90
C GLU A 95 -18.85 2.20 16.54
N LEU A 96 -18.63 3.01 15.50
CA LEU A 96 -18.23 2.52 14.19
C LEU A 96 -16.82 1.92 14.21
N ILE A 97 -15.90 2.52 14.96
CA ILE A 97 -14.55 1.96 15.15
C ILE A 97 -14.63 0.63 15.88
N GLU A 98 -15.44 0.52 16.93
CA GLU A 98 -15.64 -0.75 17.66
C GLU A 98 -16.25 -1.84 16.75
N ASP A 99 -17.26 -1.51 15.94
CA ASP A 99 -17.84 -2.44 14.96
C ASP A 99 -16.81 -2.88 13.90
N LEU A 100 -16.02 -1.94 13.37
CA LEU A 100 -14.94 -2.21 12.42
C LEU A 100 -13.92 -3.21 13.01
N ILE A 101 -13.45 -2.96 14.24
CA ILE A 101 -12.48 -3.82 14.93
C ILE A 101 -13.05 -5.23 15.11
N ASN A 102 -14.31 -5.35 15.53
CA ASN A 102 -14.97 -6.64 15.69
C ASN A 102 -15.08 -7.41 14.36
N ARG A 103 -15.43 -6.74 13.26
CA ARG A 103 -15.50 -7.35 11.93
C ARG A 103 -14.14 -7.80 11.42
N ILE A 104 -13.09 -7.00 11.66
CA ILE A 104 -11.71 -7.38 11.32
C ILE A 104 -11.32 -8.63 12.09
N ILE A 105 -11.55 -8.69 13.41
CA ILE A 105 -11.25 -9.87 14.23
C ILE A 105 -12.01 -11.10 13.72
N GLU A 106 -13.29 -10.97 13.41
CA GLU A 106 -14.11 -12.06 12.88
C GLU A 106 -13.54 -12.59 11.55
N SER A 107 -13.23 -11.71 10.61
CA SER A 107 -12.71 -12.09 9.30
C SER A 107 -11.28 -12.67 9.39
N VAL A 108 -10.41 -12.08 10.21
CA VAL A 108 -9.06 -12.64 10.47
C VAL A 108 -9.20 -14.05 11.05
N ASN A 109 -10.08 -14.27 12.03
CA ASN A 109 -10.31 -15.59 12.61
C ASN A 109 -10.84 -16.61 11.61
N ARG A 110 -11.69 -16.18 10.66
CA ARG A 110 -12.21 -17.02 9.58
C ARG A 110 -11.11 -17.47 8.61
N HIS A 111 -10.12 -16.61 8.36
CA HIS A 111 -9.02 -16.85 7.41
C HIS A 111 -7.70 -17.23 8.07
N ARG A 112 -7.70 -17.60 9.36
CA ARG A 112 -6.48 -18.03 10.05
C ARG A 112 -5.82 -19.21 9.33
N GLY A 113 -4.51 -19.18 9.30
CA GLY A 113 -3.69 -20.20 8.67
C GLY A 113 -2.35 -20.36 9.38
N GLU A 114 -1.40 -20.98 8.69
CA GLU A 114 -0.04 -21.14 9.22
C GLU A 114 0.66 -19.77 9.30
N PRO A 115 1.29 -19.44 10.44
CA PRO A 115 2.11 -18.25 10.56
C PRO A 115 3.22 -18.20 9.51
N ARG A 116 3.53 -16.99 9.03
CA ARG A 116 4.52 -16.77 7.98
C ARG A 116 5.44 -15.59 8.28
N PRO A 117 6.64 -15.51 7.69
CA PRO A 117 7.44 -14.29 7.72
C PRO A 117 6.77 -13.18 6.90
N ILE A 118 7.03 -11.93 7.26
CA ILE A 118 6.66 -10.76 6.46
C ILE A 118 7.45 -10.80 5.15
N ALA A 119 6.77 -10.64 4.02
CA ALA A 119 7.42 -10.45 2.73
C ALA A 119 7.78 -8.96 2.50
N THR A 120 9.02 -8.70 2.08
CA THR A 120 9.41 -7.36 1.64
C THR A 120 8.92 -7.12 0.22
N ALA A 121 8.28 -5.97 -0.02
CA ALA A 121 7.87 -5.62 -1.37
C ALA A 121 9.08 -5.35 -2.28
N ALA A 122 9.01 -5.81 -3.54
CA ALA A 122 10.03 -5.62 -4.58
C ALA A 122 10.61 -4.20 -4.61
N ALA A 123 9.74 -3.18 -4.56
CA ALA A 123 10.14 -1.78 -4.62
C ALA A 123 11.09 -1.32 -3.51
N PHE A 124 11.17 -2.04 -2.39
CA PHE A 124 12.07 -1.73 -1.28
C PHE A 124 13.39 -2.52 -1.32
N SER A 125 13.53 -3.45 -2.26
CA SER A 125 14.72 -4.28 -2.43
C SER A 125 15.60 -3.84 -3.60
N ILE A 126 15.08 -3.00 -4.49
CA ILE A 126 15.80 -2.52 -5.67
C ILE A 126 16.47 -1.19 -5.39
N ILE A 127 17.77 -1.11 -5.68
CA ILE A 127 18.53 0.14 -5.64
C ILE A 127 18.48 0.74 -7.06
N PRO A 128 17.91 1.95 -7.23
CA PRO A 128 17.76 2.53 -8.56
C PRO A 128 19.10 2.99 -9.13
N GLU A 129 19.31 2.70 -10.42
CA GLU A 129 20.45 3.21 -11.19
C GLU A 129 20.01 4.39 -12.06
N VAL A 130 20.10 5.61 -11.52
CA VAL A 130 19.70 6.83 -12.24
C VAL A 130 20.72 7.17 -13.34
N VAL A 131 20.29 7.21 -14.60
CA VAL A 131 21.13 7.55 -15.76
C VAL A 131 20.86 8.97 -16.24
N VAL A 132 19.59 9.36 -16.32
CA VAL A 132 19.16 10.73 -16.65
C VAL A 132 18.04 11.16 -15.71
N SER A 133 17.72 12.46 -15.68
CA SER A 133 16.60 12.92 -14.86
C SER A 133 15.27 12.39 -15.42
N PRO A 134 14.24 12.18 -14.57
CA PRO A 134 12.90 11.81 -15.05
C PRO A 134 12.32 12.81 -16.06
N ARG A 135 12.69 14.09 -15.94
CA ARG A 135 12.33 15.13 -16.92
C ARG A 135 12.96 14.85 -18.28
N ASP A 136 14.26 14.58 -18.32
CA ASP A 136 14.96 14.34 -19.58
C ASP A 136 14.47 13.05 -20.23
N ALA A 137 14.23 11.99 -19.45
CA ALA A 137 13.62 10.76 -19.94
C ALA A 137 12.24 11.03 -20.55
N PHE A 138 11.39 11.80 -19.87
CA PHE A 138 10.05 12.15 -20.35
C PHE A 138 10.04 12.94 -21.66
N PHE A 139 11.00 13.86 -21.86
CA PHE A 139 11.09 14.68 -23.07
C PHE A 139 11.92 14.05 -24.19
N SER A 140 12.54 12.89 -23.93
CA SER A 140 13.31 12.17 -24.94
C SER A 140 12.41 11.38 -25.88
N ARG A 141 12.98 10.98 -27.02
CA ARG A 141 12.34 9.94 -27.84
C ARG A 141 12.34 8.63 -27.06
N HIS A 142 11.39 7.76 -27.36
CA HIS A 142 11.31 6.43 -26.77
C HIS A 142 11.07 5.38 -27.85
N GLU A 143 11.43 4.13 -27.55
CA GLU A 143 11.07 2.96 -28.34
C GLU A 143 10.52 1.86 -27.44
N VAL A 144 9.87 0.87 -28.04
CA VAL A 144 9.33 -0.30 -27.33
C VAL A 144 10.23 -1.49 -27.64
N VAL A 145 10.75 -2.12 -26.59
CA VAL A 145 11.57 -3.33 -26.68
C VAL A 145 10.90 -4.50 -25.98
N ARG A 146 11.25 -5.73 -26.33
CA ARG A 146 10.79 -6.90 -25.57
C ARG A 146 11.53 -6.97 -24.24
N ALA A 147 10.92 -7.63 -23.25
CA ALA A 147 11.51 -7.81 -21.92
C ALA A 147 12.94 -8.38 -21.95
N GLN A 148 13.19 -9.36 -22.83
CA GLN A 148 14.51 -9.98 -23.04
C GLN A 148 15.60 -9.00 -23.51
N ASP A 149 15.20 -7.87 -24.11
CA ASP A 149 16.09 -6.85 -24.68
C ASP A 149 16.09 -5.56 -23.81
N ALA A 150 15.37 -5.55 -22.69
CA ALA A 150 15.17 -4.37 -21.85
C ALA A 150 16.31 -4.14 -20.85
N VAL A 151 16.97 -5.21 -20.39
CA VAL A 151 18.05 -5.11 -19.40
C VAL A 151 19.21 -4.27 -19.95
N GLY A 152 19.68 -3.31 -19.15
CA GLY A 152 20.70 -2.35 -19.54
C GLY A 152 20.18 -1.11 -20.25
N ARG A 153 18.93 -1.10 -20.74
CA ARG A 153 18.30 0.08 -21.33
C ARG A 153 17.85 1.06 -20.24
N VAL A 154 17.59 2.32 -20.61
CA VAL A 154 17.05 3.34 -19.70
C VAL A 154 15.53 3.36 -19.85
N SER A 155 14.80 3.13 -18.76
CA SER A 155 13.34 3.17 -18.76
C SER A 155 12.85 4.57 -19.13
N ALA A 156 11.86 4.64 -19.99
CA ALA A 156 11.12 5.86 -20.31
C ALA A 156 9.72 5.87 -19.66
N GLU A 157 9.38 4.82 -18.90
CA GLU A 157 8.11 4.70 -18.20
C GLU A 157 8.30 4.41 -16.70
N MET A 158 7.24 4.64 -15.94
CA MET A 158 7.16 4.26 -14.53
C MET A 158 6.49 2.89 -14.44
N ILE A 159 7.09 1.97 -13.68
CA ILE A 159 6.51 0.64 -13.45
C ILE A 159 6.42 0.39 -11.95
N CYS A 160 5.20 0.14 -11.49
CA CYS A 160 4.88 0.16 -10.07
C CYS A 160 3.97 -1.01 -9.68
N PRO A 161 4.45 -1.97 -8.88
CA PRO A 161 3.60 -2.95 -8.21
C PRO A 161 2.66 -2.27 -7.21
N TYR A 162 1.38 -2.63 -7.24
CA TYR A 162 0.36 -2.12 -6.33
C TYR A 162 -0.42 -3.28 -5.67
N PRO A 163 -0.50 -3.31 -4.33
CA PRO A 163 0.23 -2.48 -3.35
C PRO A 163 1.75 -2.81 -3.29
N PRO A 164 2.62 -1.93 -2.74
CA PRO A 164 2.32 -0.69 -2.03
C PRO A 164 2.13 0.55 -2.93
N GLY A 165 2.32 0.46 -4.24
CA GLY A 165 2.25 1.64 -5.10
C GLY A 165 3.53 2.48 -5.11
N VAL A 166 4.67 1.86 -4.79
CA VAL A 166 6.01 2.46 -4.93
C VAL A 166 6.65 1.94 -6.23
N PRO A 167 7.23 2.80 -7.07
CA PRO A 167 7.83 2.37 -8.33
C PRO A 167 9.04 1.47 -8.09
N VAL A 168 9.14 0.40 -8.87
CA VAL A 168 10.39 -0.39 -9.02
C VAL A 168 11.27 0.25 -10.09
N LEU A 169 10.65 0.87 -11.10
CA LEU A 169 11.33 1.65 -12.14
C LEU A 169 10.65 3.00 -12.29
N SER A 170 11.47 4.05 -12.37
CA SER A 170 11.08 5.39 -12.76
C SER A 170 11.72 5.77 -14.10
N PRO A 171 11.12 6.70 -14.87
CA PRO A 171 11.75 7.23 -16.07
C PRO A 171 13.15 7.77 -15.77
N GLY A 172 14.13 7.40 -16.60
CA GLY A 172 15.53 7.81 -16.46
C GLY A 172 16.40 6.84 -15.67
N GLU A 173 15.82 5.79 -15.08
CA GLU A 173 16.56 4.71 -14.42
C GLU A 173 16.94 3.59 -15.40
N ARG A 174 18.09 2.94 -15.19
CA ARG A 174 18.48 1.75 -15.94
C ARG A 174 17.66 0.55 -15.46
N ILE A 175 17.15 -0.21 -16.42
CA ILE A 175 16.49 -1.50 -16.16
C ILE A 175 17.58 -2.52 -15.83
N THR A 176 17.72 -2.87 -14.55
CA THR A 176 18.64 -3.94 -14.12
C THR A 176 17.94 -5.30 -14.16
N GLN A 177 18.71 -6.39 -14.09
CA GLN A 177 18.14 -7.74 -14.03
C GLN A 177 17.30 -7.91 -12.76
N GLU A 178 17.79 -7.39 -11.63
CA GLU A 178 17.11 -7.48 -10.33
C GLU A 178 15.75 -6.75 -10.36
N ALA A 179 15.70 -5.57 -10.97
CA ALA A 179 14.45 -4.82 -11.13
C ALA A 179 13.43 -5.60 -11.99
N LEU A 180 13.90 -6.20 -13.09
CA LEU A 180 13.06 -6.99 -13.99
C LEU A 180 12.52 -8.25 -13.30
N ASP A 181 13.39 -8.98 -12.59
CA ASP A 181 13.01 -10.19 -11.85
C ASP A 181 11.98 -9.88 -10.75
N ALA A 182 12.18 -8.79 -9.99
CA ALA A 182 11.28 -8.39 -8.93
C ALA A 182 9.90 -7.94 -9.46
N LEU A 183 9.86 -7.34 -10.65
CA LEU A 183 8.61 -7.01 -11.34
C LEU A 183 7.85 -8.26 -11.81
N PHE A 184 8.55 -9.26 -12.34
CA PHE A 184 7.95 -10.53 -12.73
C PHE A 184 7.44 -11.31 -11.52
N GLU A 185 8.21 -11.38 -10.44
CA GLU A 185 7.76 -12.03 -9.20
C GLU A 185 6.49 -11.38 -8.65
N ALA A 186 6.42 -10.06 -8.65
CA ALA A 186 5.22 -9.32 -8.24
C ALA A 186 4.02 -9.67 -9.14
N ARG A 187 4.18 -9.60 -10.47
CA ARG A 187 3.13 -9.95 -11.44
C ARG A 187 2.63 -11.38 -11.24
N ASP A 188 3.55 -12.34 -11.12
CA ASP A 188 3.24 -13.77 -11.04
C ASP A 188 2.61 -14.14 -9.69
N SER A 189 2.88 -13.34 -8.65
CA SER A 189 2.20 -13.41 -7.35
C SER A 189 0.80 -12.77 -7.36
N GLY A 190 0.33 -12.28 -8.51
CA GLY A 190 -0.98 -11.63 -8.66
C GLY A 190 -1.01 -10.17 -8.23
N VAL A 191 0.14 -9.55 -7.93
CA VAL A 191 0.22 -8.11 -7.64
C VAL A 191 -0.05 -7.33 -8.92
N ARG A 192 -0.89 -6.30 -8.83
CA ARG A 192 -1.23 -5.47 -9.97
C ARG A 192 -0.03 -4.61 -10.39
N ILE A 193 0.34 -4.67 -11.67
CA ILE A 193 1.33 -3.76 -12.26
C ILE A 193 0.62 -2.48 -12.75
N ALA A 194 0.98 -1.33 -12.18
CA ALA A 194 0.48 -0.01 -12.51
C ALA A 194 1.51 0.80 -13.31
N PHE A 195 0.98 1.79 -14.05
CA PHE A 195 1.70 2.79 -14.87
C PHE A 195 2.52 2.28 -16.06
N ALA A 196 2.86 0.99 -16.11
CA ALA A 196 3.42 0.36 -17.30
C ALA A 196 2.46 0.47 -18.49
N ALA A 197 3.01 0.81 -19.65
CA ALA A 197 2.33 0.80 -20.94
C ALA A 197 1.83 -0.61 -21.27
N ASP A 198 2.64 -1.61 -20.97
CA ASP A 198 2.30 -3.03 -21.06
C ASP A 198 2.30 -3.69 -19.68
N ARG A 199 1.10 -4.01 -19.17
CA ARG A 199 0.92 -4.57 -17.83
C ARG A 199 1.29 -6.05 -17.73
N THR A 200 1.42 -6.77 -18.85
CA THR A 200 1.92 -8.15 -18.83
C THR A 200 3.44 -8.18 -18.66
N LEU A 201 4.11 -7.03 -18.84
CA LEU A 201 5.57 -6.89 -18.86
C LEU A 201 6.22 -7.69 -20.00
N ASP A 202 5.51 -7.93 -21.11
CA ASP A 202 6.11 -8.52 -22.31
C ASP A 202 6.99 -7.50 -23.06
N THR A 203 6.66 -6.22 -22.93
CA THR A 203 7.36 -5.10 -23.54
C THR A 203 7.63 -3.95 -22.56
N PHE A 204 8.65 -3.16 -22.87
CA PHE A 204 9.11 -2.01 -22.07
C PHE A 204 9.33 -0.80 -22.98
N VAL A 205 8.95 0.38 -22.50
CA VAL A 205 9.22 1.66 -23.15
C VAL A 205 10.55 2.20 -22.64
N VAL A 206 11.52 2.36 -23.52
CA VAL A 206 12.91 2.72 -23.18
C VAL A 206 13.42 3.88 -24.04
N LEU A 207 14.47 4.55 -23.56
CA LEU A 207 15.21 5.53 -24.38
C LEU A 207 15.99 4.80 -25.49
N PRO A 208 16.03 5.34 -26.73
CA PRO A 208 16.88 4.85 -27.81
C PRO A 208 18.36 4.83 -27.41
N GLU A 209 19.12 3.94 -28.05
CA GLU A 209 20.60 3.93 -27.96
C GLU A 209 21.24 5.18 -28.58
#